data_AF-A0A8H5XSQ9-F1
#
_entry.id   AF-A0A8H5XSQ9-F1
#
_cell.length_a   1.000
_cell.length_b   1.000
_cell.length_c   1.000
_cell.angle_alpha   90.00
_cell.angle_beta   90.00
_cell.angle_gamma   90.00
#
_symmetry.space_group_name_H-M   'P 1'
#
loop_
_entity.id
_entity.type
_entity.pdbx_description
1 polymer ?
#
loop_
_entity_poly.entity_id
_entity_poly.type
_entity_poly.pdbx_seq_one_letter_code
_entity_poly.pdbx_strand_id
1 'polypeptide(L)'
;MNGTFSLLLLITFSTPVVPAEKNEYKGSEKHLATIRGYRIKIENEIEEICRDVLDLLDQSLIPNASTGESMALYYKMKGDYSRYLTEFVPGEKHNPAVISAYNAYKIAAYVAQTEFKAAHPLRLGLAVNFSVFYYRILNSRDRARCLAKRAFDDAKAKLDVLTEEPDDDSILLMQLLCINLTLWASSGSGEREGISCGKTRHTIGARIQSI
;
A
#
# COMPACT_ATOMS: atom_id res chain seq x y z
N MET A 1 -1.94 -17.05 -6.88
CA MET A 1 -1.18 -15.79 -6.82
C MET A 1 -1.20 -15.23 -5.38
N ASN A 2 -0.84 -16.07 -4.38
CA ASN A 2 -1.30 -15.85 -3.00
C ASN A 2 -0.20 -15.29 -2.07
N GLY A 3 1.03 -15.09 -2.58
CA GLY A 3 2.17 -14.63 -1.79
C GLY A 3 2.32 -13.10 -1.71
N THR A 4 1.86 -12.36 -2.72
CA THR A 4 1.99 -10.89 -2.80
C THR A 4 0.99 -10.18 -1.89
N PHE A 5 -0.18 -10.75 -1.64
CA PHE A 5 -1.20 -10.18 -0.75
C PHE A 5 -0.81 -10.27 0.74
N SER A 6 -0.04 -11.30 1.14
CA SER A 6 0.46 -11.43 2.51
C SER A 6 1.53 -10.36 2.84
N LEU A 7 2.38 -10.03 1.86
CA LEU A 7 3.32 -8.92 2.00
C LEU A 7 2.62 -7.55 2.04
N LEU A 8 1.52 -7.40 1.28
CA LEU A 8 0.71 -6.18 1.29
C LEU A 8 0.09 -5.91 2.67
N LEU A 9 -0.42 -6.96 3.32
CA LEU A 9 -0.99 -6.88 4.67
C LEU A 9 0.08 -6.58 5.72
N LEU A 10 1.26 -7.20 5.60
CA LEU A 10 2.39 -6.94 6.52
C LEU A 10 2.91 -5.50 6.42
N ILE A 11 2.93 -4.90 5.23
CA ILE A 11 3.47 -3.55 5.04
C ILE A 11 2.43 -2.44 5.25
N THR A 12 1.13 -2.77 5.15
CA THR A 12 0.04 -1.84 5.50
C THR A 12 -0.33 -1.85 6.99
N PHE A 13 -0.22 -2.98 7.70
CA PHE A 13 -0.65 -3.10 9.11
C PHE A 13 0.45 -3.30 10.14
N SER A 14 1.55 -3.96 9.78
CA SER A 14 2.58 -4.26 10.76
C SER A 14 3.67 -3.20 10.70
N THR A 15 3.44 -2.19 11.54
CA THR A 15 4.47 -1.35 12.15
C THR A 15 5.13 -0.31 11.24
N PRO A 16 5.51 0.85 11.79
CA PRO A 16 6.71 1.49 11.27
C PRO A 16 7.81 0.41 11.35
N VAL A 17 8.66 0.25 10.32
CA VAL A 17 10.05 -0.04 10.66
C VAL A 17 10.48 1.18 11.44
N VAL A 18 10.20 1.17 12.74
CA VAL A 18 10.47 2.29 13.62
C VAL A 18 11.97 2.51 13.41
N PRO A 19 12.43 3.71 12.97
CA PRO A 19 13.81 4.05 13.21
C PRO A 19 13.92 4.18 14.72
N ALA A 20 14.13 3.04 15.39
CA ALA A 20 13.97 2.80 16.82
C ALA A 20 13.76 4.11 17.59
N GLU A 21 12.49 4.51 17.78
CA GLU A 21 12.18 5.38 18.89
C GLU A 21 12.82 4.69 20.08
N LYS A 22 13.65 5.45 20.80
CA LYS A 22 14.52 5.02 21.88
C LYS A 22 13.70 4.39 23.01
N ASN A 23 13.13 3.20 22.78
CA ASN A 23 12.91 2.25 23.83
C ASN A 23 14.31 1.83 24.22
N GLU A 24 14.83 2.49 25.25
CA GLU A 24 16.04 2.11 25.96
C GLU A 24 15.82 0.71 26.53
N TYR A 25 15.98 -0.29 25.65
CA TYR A 25 16.04 -1.68 26.05
C TYR A 25 17.29 -1.78 26.92
N LYS A 26 17.10 -1.95 28.23
CA LYS A 26 18.17 -2.14 29.23
C LYS A 26 18.83 -3.52 29.08
N GLY A 27 19.08 -3.95 27.84
CA GLY A 27 19.85 -5.14 27.53
C GLY A 27 21.34 -4.83 27.54
N SER A 28 22.17 -5.85 27.79
CA SER A 28 23.62 -5.69 27.76
C SER A 28 24.09 -5.12 26.42
N GLU A 29 25.11 -4.28 26.43
CA GLU A 29 25.66 -3.61 25.23
C GLU A 29 26.03 -4.61 24.12
N LYS A 30 26.45 -5.83 24.50
CA LYS A 30 26.68 -6.96 23.59
C LYS A 30 25.41 -7.40 22.84
N HIS A 31 24.27 -7.47 23.53
CA HIS A 31 23.00 -7.85 22.91
C HIS A 31 22.53 -6.78 21.92
N LEU A 32 22.68 -5.50 22.28
CA LEU A 32 22.37 -4.38 21.38
C LEU A 32 23.25 -4.36 20.12
N ALA A 33 24.55 -4.66 20.26
CA ALA A 33 25.46 -4.77 19.12
C ALA A 33 25.04 -5.91 18.17
N THR A 34 24.67 -7.08 18.70
CA THR A 34 24.17 -8.20 17.91
C THR A 34 22.89 -7.86 17.16
N ILE A 35 21.92 -7.24 17.83
CA ILE A 35 20.66 -6.81 17.20
C ILE A 35 20.91 -5.84 16.05
N ARG A 36 21.79 -4.84 16.25
CA ARG A 36 22.17 -3.89 15.19
C ARG A 36 22.83 -4.59 14.01
N GLY A 37 23.70 -5.57 14.26
CA GLY A 37 24.35 -6.36 13.21
C GLY A 37 23.36 -7.15 12.37
N TYR A 38 22.37 -7.80 12.99
CA TYR A 38 21.31 -8.51 12.26
C TYR A 38 20.43 -7.55 11.46
N ARG A 39 20.07 -6.39 12.04
CA ARG A 39 19.28 -5.38 11.37
C ARG A 39 19.95 -4.91 10.07
N ILE A 40 21.24 -4.58 10.10
CA ILE A 40 21.99 -4.13 8.90
C ILE A 40 22.02 -5.23 7.84
N LYS A 41 22.21 -6.50 8.23
CA LYS A 41 22.19 -7.62 7.27
C LYS A 41 20.85 -7.73 6.56
N ILE A 42 19.75 -7.67 7.31
CA ILE A 42 18.39 -7.73 6.76
C ILE A 42 18.11 -6.51 5.86
N GLU A 43 18.51 -5.31 6.27
CA GLU A 43 18.36 -4.09 5.47
C GLU A 43 19.08 -4.21 4.12
N ASN A 44 20.31 -4.74 4.11
CA ASN A 44 21.09 -4.95 2.89
C ASN A 44 20.45 -6.02 1.97
N GLU A 45 19.99 -7.15 2.53
CA GLU A 45 19.33 -8.20 1.75
C GLU A 45 18.03 -7.68 1.09
N ILE A 46 17.24 -6.88 1.83
CA ILE A 46 16.03 -6.26 1.27
C ILE A 46 16.39 -5.25 0.19
N GLU A 47 17.44 -4.45 0.36
CA GLU A 47 17.90 -3.50 -0.65
C GLU A 47 18.30 -4.22 -1.95
N GLU A 48 19.09 -5.29 -1.85
CA GLU A 48 19.54 -6.09 -3.01
C GLU A 48 18.35 -6.69 -3.76
N ILE A 49 17.44 -7.35 -3.07
CA ILE A 49 16.22 -7.93 -3.67
C ILE A 49 15.38 -6.85 -4.35
N CYS A 50 15.22 -5.68 -3.74
CA CYS A 50 14.46 -4.60 -4.35
C CYS A 50 15.12 -4.08 -5.63
N ARG A 51 16.46 -3.98 -5.65
CA ARG A 51 17.21 -3.56 -6.85
C ARG A 51 17.07 -4.58 -7.97
N ASP A 52 17.25 -5.86 -7.69
CA ASP A 52 17.11 -6.94 -8.68
C ASP A 52 15.73 -6.93 -9.34
N VAL A 53 14.67 -6.76 -8.54
CA VAL A 53 13.31 -6.68 -9.08
C VAL A 53 13.08 -5.41 -9.91
N LEU A 54 13.62 -4.27 -9.47
CA LEU A 54 13.52 -3.02 -10.24
C LEU A 54 14.26 -3.11 -11.57
N ASP A 55 15.44 -3.73 -11.60
CA ASP A 55 16.20 -3.95 -12.83
C ASP A 55 15.46 -4.90 -13.77
N LEU A 56 14.86 -5.98 -13.26
CA LEU A 56 14.01 -6.87 -14.06
C LEU A 56 12.80 -6.14 -14.65
N LEU A 57 12.15 -5.27 -13.86
CA LEU A 57 11.02 -4.46 -14.30
C LEU A 57 11.43 -3.52 -15.43
N ASP A 58 12.54 -2.81 -15.26
CA ASP A 58 12.98 -1.77 -16.20
C ASP A 58 13.61 -2.31 -17.48
N GLN A 59 14.35 -3.42 -17.39
CA GLN A 59 15.06 -3.98 -18.53
C GLN A 59 14.22 -4.97 -19.33
N SER A 60 13.23 -5.61 -18.71
CA SER A 60 12.48 -6.71 -19.34
C SER A 60 10.97 -6.52 -19.28
N LEU A 61 10.36 -6.43 -18.10
CA LEU A 61 8.90 -6.56 -17.99
C LEU A 61 8.15 -5.35 -18.55
N ILE A 62 8.58 -4.13 -18.21
CA ILE A 62 7.94 -2.90 -18.69
C ILE A 62 8.15 -2.72 -20.21
N PRO A 63 9.35 -2.88 -20.79
CA PRO A 63 9.55 -2.79 -22.24
C PRO A 63 8.73 -3.79 -23.05
N ASN A 64 8.45 -4.98 -22.49
CA ASN A 64 7.71 -6.04 -23.16
C ASN A 64 6.21 -6.09 -22.80
N ALA A 65 5.69 -5.11 -22.05
CA ALA A 65 4.28 -5.04 -21.70
C ALA A 65 3.43 -4.70 -22.93
N SER A 66 2.56 -5.63 -23.34
CA SER A 66 1.73 -5.49 -24.54
C SER A 66 0.27 -5.11 -24.26
N THR A 67 -0.15 -5.13 -22.99
CA THR A 67 -1.52 -4.81 -22.55
C THR A 67 -1.51 -3.71 -21.49
N GLY A 68 -2.58 -2.93 -21.42
CA GLY A 68 -2.72 -1.95 -20.34
C GLY A 68 -2.75 -2.59 -18.95
N GLU A 69 -3.27 -3.81 -18.84
CA GLU A 69 -3.23 -4.59 -17.59
C GLU A 69 -1.80 -4.92 -17.14
N SER A 70 -0.99 -5.52 -18.03
CA SER A 70 0.40 -5.85 -17.71
C SER A 70 1.20 -4.58 -17.38
N MET A 71 0.98 -3.50 -18.14
CA MET A 71 1.60 -2.21 -17.90
C MET A 71 1.24 -1.65 -16.52
N ALA A 72 -0.04 -1.62 -16.16
CA ALA A 72 -0.50 -1.15 -14.85
C ALA A 72 0.08 -2.00 -13.70
N LEU A 73 0.14 -3.32 -13.88
CA LEU A 73 0.70 -4.25 -12.90
C LEU A 73 2.19 -4.01 -12.69
N TYR A 74 2.99 -3.93 -13.76
CA TYR A 74 4.44 -3.74 -13.66
C TYR A 74 4.81 -2.37 -13.09
N TYR A 75 4.12 -1.30 -13.49
CA TYR A 75 4.36 0.00 -12.89
C TYR A 75 3.91 0.08 -11.42
N LYS A 76 2.83 -0.62 -11.05
CA LYS A 76 2.47 -0.76 -9.63
C LYS A 76 3.58 -1.46 -8.86
N MET A 77 4.11 -2.57 -9.38
CA MET A 77 5.23 -3.28 -8.76
C MET A 77 6.46 -2.37 -8.65
N LYS A 78 6.82 -1.62 -9.70
CA LYS A 78 7.92 -0.65 -9.66
C LYS A 78 7.74 0.39 -8.56
N GLY A 79 6.51 0.90 -8.39
CA GLY A 79 6.15 1.79 -7.29
C GLY A 79 6.33 1.16 -5.92
N ASP A 80 5.86 -0.08 -5.75
CA ASP A 80 5.96 -0.85 -4.51
C ASP A 80 7.42 -1.11 -4.08
N TYR A 81 8.26 -1.61 -4.99
CA TYR A 81 9.67 -1.88 -4.70
C TYR A 81 10.49 -0.60 -4.53
N SER A 82 10.22 0.45 -5.32
CA SER A 82 10.85 1.76 -5.11
C SER A 82 10.47 2.34 -3.74
N ARG A 83 9.22 2.15 -3.30
CA ARG A 83 8.78 2.56 -1.95
C ARG A 83 9.49 1.78 -0.86
N TYR A 84 9.67 0.47 -1.00
CA TYR A 84 10.41 -0.32 0.00
C TYR A 84 11.84 0.20 0.17
N LEU A 85 12.52 0.56 -0.91
CA LEU A 85 13.86 1.19 -0.82
C LEU A 85 13.84 2.49 -0.01
N THR A 86 12.78 3.29 -0.06
CA THR A 86 12.71 4.53 0.73
C THR A 86 12.69 4.29 2.24
N GLU A 87 12.28 3.11 2.70
CA GLU A 87 12.23 2.78 4.14
C GLU A 87 13.61 2.42 4.71
N PHE A 88 14.56 1.99 3.87
CA PHE A 88 15.87 1.49 4.30
C PHE A 88 17.05 2.37 3.87
N VAL A 89 16.87 3.24 2.88
CA VAL A 89 17.96 4.07 2.34
C VAL A 89 18.03 5.41 3.09
N PRO A 90 19.03 5.64 3.97
CA PRO A 90 19.23 6.95 4.59
C PRO A 90 19.91 7.93 3.62
N GLY A 91 19.71 9.22 3.86
CA GLY A 91 20.52 10.29 3.26
C GLY A 91 20.19 10.61 1.79
N GLU A 92 21.22 10.94 1.00
CA GLU A 92 21.09 11.54 -0.35
C GLU A 92 20.38 10.64 -1.38
N LYS A 93 20.46 9.32 -1.20
CA LYS A 93 19.81 8.33 -2.08
C LYS A 93 18.31 8.16 -1.81
N HIS A 94 17.77 8.78 -0.76
CA HIS A 94 16.35 8.72 -0.43
C HIS A 94 15.48 9.42 -1.49
N ASN A 95 15.88 10.62 -1.94
CA ASN A 95 15.07 11.43 -2.87
C ASN A 95 14.85 10.78 -4.25
N PRO A 96 15.87 10.18 -4.90
CA PRO A 96 15.67 9.45 -6.16
C PRO A 96 14.66 8.31 -6.05
N ALA A 97 14.70 7.53 -4.97
CA ALA A 97 13.77 6.42 -4.75
C ALA A 97 12.32 6.91 -4.56
N VAL A 98 12.13 8.00 -3.82
CA VAL A 98 10.82 8.66 -3.65
C VAL A 98 10.26 9.12 -5.01
N ILE A 99 11.10 9.79 -5.82
CA ILE A 99 10.68 10.28 -7.14
C ILE A 99 10.32 9.12 -8.07
N SER A 100 11.14 8.06 -8.08
CA SER A 100 10.87 6.83 -8.84
C SER A 100 9.53 6.21 -8.44
N ALA A 101 9.29 6.02 -7.14
CA ALA A 101 8.05 5.44 -6.63
C ALA A 101 6.83 6.29 -7.02
N TYR A 102 6.92 7.62 -6.86
CA TYR A 102 5.84 8.54 -7.22
C TYR A 102 5.49 8.47 -8.70
N ASN A 103 6.49 8.52 -9.58
CA ASN A 103 6.29 8.47 -11.03
C ASN A 103 5.70 7.12 -11.45
N ALA A 104 6.19 6.02 -10.90
CA ALA A 104 5.68 4.69 -11.19
C ALA A 104 4.21 4.53 -10.78
N TYR A 105 3.85 4.95 -9.57
CA TYR A 105 2.45 4.93 -9.13
C TYR A 105 1.55 5.85 -9.96
N LYS A 106 2.05 7.01 -10.38
CA LYS A 106 1.29 7.94 -11.24
C LYS A 106 1.00 7.33 -12.61
N ILE A 107 1.99 6.67 -13.23
CA ILE A 107 1.80 5.97 -14.50
C ILE A 107 0.83 4.81 -14.33
N ALA A 108 1.03 3.96 -13.30
CA ALA A 108 0.12 2.86 -12.99
C ALA A 108 -1.32 3.36 -12.79
N ALA A 109 -1.50 4.50 -12.10
CA ALA A 109 -2.82 5.04 -11.79
C ALA A 109 -3.51 5.58 -13.04
N TYR A 110 -2.76 6.18 -13.97
CA TYR A 110 -3.30 6.61 -15.25
C TYR A 110 -3.79 5.42 -16.07
N VAL A 111 -2.94 4.40 -16.25
CA VAL A 111 -3.31 3.19 -17.02
C VAL A 111 -4.45 2.43 -16.34
N ALA A 112 -4.40 2.24 -15.02
CA ALA A 112 -5.46 1.52 -14.32
C ALA A 112 -6.83 2.23 -14.37
N GLN A 113 -6.85 3.56 -14.50
CA GLN A 113 -8.09 4.31 -14.65
C GLN A 113 -8.74 4.11 -16.02
N THR A 114 -7.95 3.89 -17.07
CA THR A 114 -8.46 3.67 -18.44
C THR A 114 -8.84 2.21 -18.68
N GLU A 115 -8.07 1.28 -18.12
CA GLU A 115 -8.23 -0.17 -18.38
C GLU A 115 -9.29 -0.83 -17.48
N PHE A 116 -9.45 -0.34 -16.24
CA PHE A 116 -10.22 -1.06 -15.23
C PHE A 116 -11.37 -0.26 -14.63
N LYS A 117 -12.46 -0.99 -14.35
CA LYS A 117 -13.56 -0.51 -13.50
C LYS A 117 -13.06 -0.17 -12.10
N ALA A 118 -13.75 0.74 -11.42
CA ALA A 118 -13.37 1.23 -10.09
C ALA A 118 -13.21 0.11 -9.03
N ALA A 119 -14.05 -0.92 -9.10
CA ALA A 119 -14.01 -2.06 -8.17
C ALA A 119 -13.01 -3.15 -8.57
N HIS A 120 -12.20 -2.98 -9.62
CA HIS A 120 -11.24 -4.01 -10.03
C HIS A 120 -10.09 -4.16 -9.02
N PRO A 121 -9.66 -5.39 -8.66
CA PRO A 121 -8.62 -5.63 -7.65
C PRO A 121 -7.32 -4.88 -7.91
N LEU A 122 -6.84 -4.85 -9.15
CA LEU A 122 -5.58 -4.17 -9.48
C LEU A 122 -5.67 -2.65 -9.24
N ARG A 123 -6.82 -2.04 -9.57
CA ARG A 123 -7.05 -0.59 -9.39
C ARG A 123 -7.22 -0.24 -7.91
N LEU A 124 -7.95 -1.06 -7.16
CA LEU A 124 -8.10 -0.92 -5.71
C LEU A 124 -6.77 -1.12 -4.97
N GLY A 125 -6.01 -2.17 -5.31
CA GLY A 125 -4.72 -2.46 -4.71
C GLY A 125 -3.68 -1.37 -4.99
N LEU A 126 -3.73 -0.76 -6.18
CA LEU A 126 -2.95 0.43 -6.48
C LEU A 126 -3.34 1.62 -5.60
N ALA A 127 -4.64 1.88 -5.41
CA ALA A 127 -5.11 2.97 -4.55
C ALA A 127 -4.70 2.78 -3.09
N VAL A 128 -4.76 1.54 -2.57
CA VAL A 128 -4.26 1.18 -1.23
C VAL A 128 -2.78 1.56 -1.12
N ASN A 129 -1.94 1.06 -2.02
CA ASN A 129 -0.49 1.27 -1.91
C ASN A 129 -0.10 2.74 -2.13
N PHE A 130 -0.72 3.42 -3.09
CA PHE A 130 -0.39 4.81 -3.39
C PHE A 130 -0.87 5.74 -2.27
N SER A 131 -2.02 5.47 -1.65
CA SER A 131 -2.47 6.26 -0.48
C SER A 131 -1.53 6.08 0.72
N VAL A 132 -1.03 4.86 0.96
CA VAL A 132 -0.01 4.58 2.00
C VAL A 132 1.30 5.30 1.69
N PHE A 133 1.72 5.34 0.42
CA PHE A 133 2.89 6.10 0.00
C PHE A 133 2.75 7.61 0.30
N TYR A 134 1.60 8.21 -0.04
CA TYR A 134 1.31 9.59 0.31
C TYR A 134 1.35 9.82 1.83
N TYR A 135 0.82 8.89 2.62
CA TYR A 135 0.75 9.01 4.06
C TYR A 135 2.13 8.87 4.73
N ARG A 136 2.84 7.79 4.44
CA ARG A 136 4.08 7.40 5.13
C ARG A 136 5.33 8.07 4.59
N ILE A 137 5.45 8.20 3.27
CA ILE A 137 6.69 8.64 2.62
C ILE A 137 6.65 10.14 2.30
N LEU A 138 5.54 10.60 1.71
CA LEU A 138 5.39 12.01 1.35
C LEU A 138 4.81 12.88 2.48
N ASN A 139 4.48 12.28 3.63
CA ASN A 139 3.83 12.93 4.77
C ASN A 139 2.63 13.83 4.37
N SER A 140 1.94 13.48 3.29
CA SER A 140 0.85 14.23 2.67
C SER A 140 -0.49 13.61 3.06
N ARG A 141 -0.84 13.70 4.35
CA ARG A 141 -1.98 12.99 4.95
C ARG A 141 -3.32 13.28 4.26
N ASP A 142 -3.56 14.53 3.88
CA ASP A 142 -4.80 14.92 3.20
C ASP A 142 -4.92 14.28 1.81
N ARG A 143 -3.82 14.24 1.06
CA ARG A 143 -3.78 13.56 -0.25
C ARG A 143 -4.00 12.06 -0.11
N ALA A 144 -3.38 11.44 0.90
CA ALA A 144 -3.57 10.02 1.21
C ALA A 144 -5.04 9.69 1.50
N ARG A 145 -5.67 10.45 2.40
CA ARG A 145 -7.10 10.29 2.76
C ARG A 145 -8.02 10.55 1.57
N CYS A 146 -7.75 11.61 0.80
CA CYS A 146 -8.54 11.93 -0.39
C CYS A 146 -8.49 10.81 -1.42
N LEU A 147 -7.30 10.29 -1.71
CA LEU A 147 -7.12 9.18 -2.65
C LEU A 147 -7.82 7.90 -2.18
N ALA A 148 -7.62 7.51 -0.92
CA ALA A 148 -8.23 6.30 -0.37
C ALA A 148 -9.75 6.40 -0.32
N LYS A 149 -10.29 7.56 0.11
CA LYS A 149 -11.74 7.79 0.18
C LYS A 149 -12.36 7.77 -1.20
N ARG A 150 -11.77 8.46 -2.18
CA ARG A 150 -12.26 8.45 -3.57
C ARG A 150 -12.30 7.04 -4.14
N ALA A 151 -11.23 6.26 -3.97
CA ALA A 151 -11.20 4.87 -4.47
C ALA A 151 -12.27 4.00 -3.82
N PHE A 152 -12.51 4.16 -2.51
CA PHE A 152 -13.55 3.45 -1.79
C PHE A 152 -14.96 3.84 -2.28
N ASP A 153 -15.24 5.14 -2.40
CA ASP A 153 -16.53 5.67 -2.82
C ASP A 153 -16.83 5.27 -4.29
N ASP A 154 -15.85 5.39 -5.19
CA ASP A 154 -15.97 4.98 -6.60
C ASP A 154 -16.25 3.47 -6.73
N ALA A 155 -15.57 2.65 -5.93
CA ALA A 155 -15.78 1.20 -5.94
C ALA A 155 -17.15 0.82 -5.36
N LYS A 156 -17.55 1.43 -4.24
CA LYS A 156 -18.86 1.21 -3.63
C LYS A 156 -20.00 1.56 -4.58
N ALA A 157 -19.94 2.73 -5.22
CA ALA A 157 -20.91 3.14 -6.22
C ALA A 157 -20.99 2.15 -7.40
N LYS A 158 -19.86 1.51 -7.75
CA LYS A 158 -19.85 0.48 -8.79
C LYS A 158 -20.49 -0.82 -8.32
N LEU A 159 -20.22 -1.26 -7.09
CA LEU A 159 -20.81 -2.46 -6.51
C LEU A 159 -22.33 -2.37 -6.37
N ASP A 160 -22.86 -1.19 -6.02
CA ASP A 160 -24.31 -0.95 -5.90
C ASP A 160 -25.08 -1.16 -7.22
N VAL A 161 -24.37 -1.15 -8.36
CA VAL A 161 -24.95 -1.28 -9.72
C VAL A 161 -24.67 -2.67 -10.33
N LEU A 162 -23.76 -3.46 -9.75
CA LEU A 162 -23.42 -4.77 -10.31
C LEU A 162 -24.50 -5.80 -9.97
N THR A 163 -24.90 -6.57 -10.97
CA THR A 163 -25.76 -7.75 -10.82
C THR A 163 -24.98 -8.99 -10.39
N GLU A 164 -23.66 -8.97 -10.60
CA GLU A 164 -22.74 -10.05 -10.24
C GLU A 164 -22.14 -9.79 -8.86
N GLU A 165 -21.85 -10.88 -8.15
CA GLU A 165 -21.20 -10.79 -6.84
C GLU A 165 -19.80 -10.18 -6.98
N PRO A 166 -19.41 -9.27 -6.06
CA PRO A 166 -18.08 -8.70 -6.06
C PRO A 166 -17.01 -9.75 -5.82
N ASP A 167 -15.89 -9.60 -6.51
CA ASP A 167 -14.69 -10.40 -6.30
C ASP A 167 -14.15 -10.24 -4.86
N ASP A 168 -13.77 -11.37 -4.23
CA ASP A 168 -13.34 -11.42 -2.83
C ASP A 168 -12.11 -10.54 -2.56
N ASP A 169 -11.15 -10.47 -3.50
CA ASP A 169 -9.97 -9.61 -3.38
C ASP A 169 -10.39 -8.13 -3.40
N SER A 170 -11.38 -7.79 -4.22
CA SER A 170 -11.94 -6.42 -4.28
C SER A 170 -12.58 -6.03 -2.94
N ILE A 171 -13.35 -6.94 -2.33
CA ILE A 171 -13.95 -6.71 -1.00
C ILE A 171 -12.86 -6.50 0.04
N LEU A 172 -11.84 -7.36 0.06
CA LEU A 172 -10.72 -7.25 0.98
C LEU A 172 -10.00 -5.90 0.83
N LEU A 173 -9.69 -5.50 -0.41
CA LEU A 173 -8.99 -4.24 -0.67
C LEU A 173 -9.84 -3.02 -0.28
N MET A 174 -11.15 -3.05 -0.48
CA MET A 174 -12.05 -1.99 0.02
C MET A 174 -12.07 -1.93 1.54
N GLN A 175 -12.02 -3.07 2.23
CA GLN A 175 -11.89 -3.11 3.68
C GLN A 175 -10.55 -2.50 4.14
N LEU A 176 -9.44 -2.80 3.46
CA LEU A 176 -8.14 -2.17 3.73
C LEU A 176 -8.20 -0.64 3.63
N LEU A 177 -8.82 -0.10 2.58
CA LEU A 177 -9.03 1.34 2.43
C LEU A 177 -9.83 1.93 3.60
N CYS A 178 -10.91 1.27 4.01
CA CYS A 178 -11.75 1.69 5.12
C CYS A 178 -10.98 1.70 6.46
N ILE A 179 -10.19 0.66 6.70
CA ILE A 179 -9.37 0.57 7.91
C ILE A 179 -8.30 1.66 7.91
N ASN A 180 -7.60 1.88 6.80
CA ASN A 180 -6.62 2.96 6.66
C ASN A 180 -7.25 4.34 6.95
N LEU A 181 -8.42 4.63 6.37
CA LEU A 181 -9.13 5.90 6.63
C LEU A 181 -9.47 6.08 8.11
N THR A 182 -9.91 5.01 8.78
CA THR A 182 -10.25 5.03 10.21
C THR A 182 -9.02 5.27 11.08
N LEU A 183 -7.94 4.53 10.81
CA LEU A 183 -6.65 4.68 11.51
C LEU A 183 -6.06 6.07 11.33
N TRP A 184 -6.15 6.62 10.12
CA TRP A 184 -5.62 7.95 9.86
C TRP A 184 -6.48 9.01 10.52
N ALA A 185 -7.81 8.86 10.59
CA ALA A 185 -8.71 9.81 11.25
C ALA A 185 -8.37 9.97 12.75
N SER A 186 -8.14 8.87 13.47
CA SER A 186 -7.81 8.91 14.90
C SER A 186 -6.41 9.49 15.19
N SER A 187 -5.49 9.42 14.22
CA SER A 187 -4.13 9.96 14.35
C SER A 187 -4.04 11.49 14.21
N GLY A 188 -5.17 12.17 13.94
CA GLY A 188 -5.25 13.62 13.75
C GLY A 188 -6.08 14.38 14.78
N SER A 189 -6.67 13.67 15.76
CA SER A 189 -7.66 14.25 16.69
C SER A 189 -7.19 14.15 18.14
N GLY A 190 -6.61 15.24 18.65
CA GLY A 190 -7.05 15.72 19.95
C GLY A 190 -8.49 16.21 19.77
N GLU A 191 -9.41 15.58 20.49
CA GLU A 191 -10.85 15.85 20.53
C GLU A 191 -11.76 15.26 19.42
N ARG A 192 -12.91 14.80 19.91
CA ARG A 192 -13.83 13.83 19.32
C ARG A 192 -14.63 14.44 18.18
N GLU A 193 -14.93 13.62 17.18
CA GLU A 193 -16.30 13.51 16.65
C GLU A 193 -16.49 12.11 16.05
N GLY A 194 -17.55 11.44 16.50
CA GLY A 194 -17.79 10.03 16.23
C GLY A 194 -18.28 9.80 14.80
N ILE A 195 -17.44 9.16 14.00
CA ILE A 195 -17.93 8.38 12.86
C ILE A 195 -18.14 6.96 13.37
N SER A 196 -19.40 6.59 13.57
CA SER A 196 -19.79 5.21 13.86
C SER A 196 -19.48 4.33 12.64
N CYS A 197 -18.22 3.86 12.54
CA CYS A 197 -17.86 2.71 11.74
C CYS A 197 -18.09 1.45 12.58
N GLY A 198 -19.35 1.22 12.96
CA GLY A 198 -19.76 0.13 13.84
C GLY A 198 -21.07 -0.46 13.36
N LYS A 199 -21.02 -1.20 12.24
CA LYS A 199 -21.95 -2.30 11.86
C LYS A 199 -21.75 -2.89 10.46
N THR A 200 -20.70 -2.51 9.73
CA THR A 200 -20.55 -2.89 8.31
C THR A 200 -20.26 -4.38 8.07
N ARG A 201 -19.78 -5.13 9.08
CA ARG A 201 -19.54 -6.58 8.96
C ARG A 201 -20.84 -7.39 8.86
N HIS A 202 -21.91 -6.95 9.53
CA HIS A 202 -23.21 -7.62 9.46
C HIS A 202 -24.12 -7.07 8.37
N THR A 203 -24.01 -5.80 7.97
CA THR A 203 -24.94 -5.24 6.98
C THR A 203 -24.54 -5.54 5.53
N ILE A 204 -23.24 -5.69 5.21
CA ILE A 204 -22.82 -6.10 3.85
C ILE A 204 -22.98 -7.61 3.68
N GLY A 205 -22.66 -8.41 4.72
CA GLY A 205 -22.89 -9.86 4.69
C GLY A 205 -24.37 -10.25 4.70
N ALA A 206 -25.23 -9.55 5.46
CA ALA A 206 -26.65 -9.92 5.58
C ALA A 206 -27.52 -9.49 4.38
N ARG A 207 -27.06 -8.58 3.52
CA ARG A 207 -27.80 -8.19 2.30
C ARG A 207 -27.58 -9.14 1.13
N ILE A 208 -26.69 -10.12 1.29
CA ILE A 208 -26.32 -11.14 0.29
C ILE A 208 -27.01 -12.50 0.58
N GLN A 209 -27.65 -12.68 1.74
CA GLN A 209 -28.36 -13.93 2.09
C GLN A 209 -29.90 -13.85 2.00
N SER A 210 -30.49 -12.77 1.48
CA SER A 210 -31.96 -12.64 1.35
C SER A 210 -32.45 -12.45 -0.09
N ILE A 211 -31.74 -13.03 -1.06
CA ILE A 211 -32.30 -13.41 -2.38
C ILE A 211 -32.09 -14.92 -2.52
#